data_AF-A0AAD5LAM3-F1
#
_entry.id   AF-A0AAD5LAM3-F1
#
_cell.length_a   1.000
_cell.length_b   1.000
_cell.length_c   1.000
_cell.angle_alpha   90.00
_cell.angle_beta   90.00
_cell.angle_gamma   90.00
#
_symmetry.space_group_name_H-M   'P 1'
#
loop_
_entity.id
_entity.type
_entity.pdbx_description
1 polymer ?
#
loop_
_entity_poly.entity_id
_entity_poly.type
_entity_poly.pdbx_seq_one_letter_code
_entity_poly.pdbx_strand_id
1 'polypeptide(L)'
;MGRVLSALEQSGLQLTHVLMAQLEDSHLPMVRSHFRPVLTTADLTQDVSVLIEVKVTTHNLLEDALSRLDAARLNSAVAVGEVGLDVFASGPGGSSFPTTAVFDNCSLCLIRPRIIREGRVGDLLDAILAAGFEVSAIKTLHLRLDDCDEFFRVYKGIYRQYQEVIKYMASSPCLALEVRGEQVVERFRELCGPHDVEVAKVLRPNSLRARFGKNTLFNAVHCTDCPEDGVLESQFIFSTLTT
;
A
#
# COMPACT_ATOMS: atom_id res chain seq x y z
N MET A 1 9.12 0.17 6.52
CA MET A 1 8.31 0.92 5.54
C MET A 1 7.25 1.83 6.17
N GLY A 2 6.39 1.37 7.09
CA GLY A 2 5.31 2.20 7.68
C GLY A 2 5.81 3.54 8.25
N ARG A 3 6.83 3.49 9.11
CA ARG A 3 7.49 4.70 9.67
C ARG A 3 8.09 5.65 8.61
N VAL A 4 8.55 5.14 7.47
CA VAL A 4 9.06 5.97 6.36
C VAL A 4 7.90 6.73 5.74
N LEU A 5 6.81 6.04 5.38
CA LEU A 5 5.62 6.68 4.83
C LEU A 5 5.02 7.70 5.80
N SER A 6 4.93 7.39 7.11
CA SER A 6 4.44 8.36 8.11
C SER A 6 5.32 9.61 8.16
N ALA A 7 6.65 9.49 8.05
CA ALA A 7 7.55 10.64 8.04
C ALA A 7 7.32 11.54 6.81
N LEU A 8 7.08 10.93 5.64
CA LEU A 8 6.74 11.66 4.40
C LEU A 8 5.37 12.33 4.50
N GLU A 9 4.35 11.61 4.97
CA GLU A 9 2.99 12.15 5.10
C GLU A 9 2.92 13.29 6.13
N GLN A 10 3.63 13.17 7.26
CA GLN A 10 3.68 14.21 8.29
C GLN A 10 4.43 15.47 7.88
N SER A 11 5.30 15.41 6.87
CA SER A 11 5.91 16.61 6.29
C SER A 11 4.97 17.33 5.31
N GLY A 12 3.81 16.75 5.00
CA GLY A 12 2.86 17.28 4.02
C GLY A 12 3.15 16.87 2.58
N LEU A 13 4.13 15.98 2.34
CA LEU A 13 4.32 15.38 1.02
C LEU A 13 3.16 14.43 0.69
N GLN A 14 2.76 14.43 -0.58
CA GLN A 14 1.70 13.56 -1.07
C GLN A 14 2.31 12.37 -1.80
N LEU A 15 1.95 11.16 -1.37
CA LEU A 15 2.32 9.92 -2.06
C LEU A 15 1.62 9.87 -3.44
N THR A 16 2.39 9.66 -4.52
CA THR A 16 1.84 9.49 -5.87
C THR A 16 1.86 8.01 -6.27
N HIS A 17 3.00 7.36 -6.11
CA HIS A 17 3.18 5.94 -6.41
C HIS A 17 3.96 5.26 -5.29
N VAL A 18 3.50 4.07 -4.91
CA VAL A 18 4.21 3.17 -4.03
C VAL A 18 4.21 1.81 -4.72
N LEU A 19 5.38 1.19 -4.83
CA LEU A 19 5.56 -0.12 -5.44
C LEU A 19 6.62 -0.90 -4.68
N MET A 20 6.33 -2.15 -4.34
CA MET A 20 7.36 -3.08 -3.89
C MET A 20 7.88 -3.89 -5.06
N ALA A 21 9.19 -3.85 -5.24
CA ALA A 21 9.90 -4.44 -6.35
C ALA A 21 11.19 -5.10 -5.86
N GLN A 22 11.59 -6.20 -6.50
CA GLN A 22 12.91 -6.76 -6.32
C GLN A 22 13.86 -6.08 -7.30
N LEU A 23 14.87 -5.37 -6.79
CA LEU A 23 15.88 -4.75 -7.64
C LEU A 23 16.97 -5.77 -7.99
N GLU A 24 17.21 -5.93 -9.28
CA GLU A 24 18.33 -6.69 -9.83
C GLU A 24 19.54 -5.80 -10.17
N ASP A 25 20.70 -6.42 -10.41
CA ASP A 25 21.93 -5.76 -10.81
C ASP A 25 21.78 -4.84 -12.04
N SER A 26 20.87 -5.20 -12.95
CA SER A 26 20.49 -4.42 -14.14
C SER A 26 19.94 -3.03 -13.81
N HIS A 27 19.30 -2.85 -12.64
CA HIS A 27 18.72 -1.58 -12.20
C HIS A 27 19.72 -0.67 -11.47
N LEU A 28 20.82 -1.23 -10.95
CA LEU A 28 21.78 -0.49 -10.13
C LEU A 28 22.44 0.71 -10.83
N PRO A 29 22.79 0.66 -12.13
CA PRO A 29 23.33 1.83 -12.82
C PRO A 29 22.37 3.02 -12.78
N MET A 30 21.06 2.76 -12.95
CA MET A 30 20.03 3.77 -12.81
C MET A 30 20.04 4.33 -11.38
N VAL A 31 19.93 3.46 -10.36
CA VAL A 31 19.86 3.89 -8.95
C VAL A 31 21.05 4.76 -8.59
N ARG A 32 22.26 4.34 -8.95
CA ARG A 32 23.50 5.08 -8.66
C ARG A 32 23.61 6.41 -9.39
N SER A 33 22.92 6.58 -10.52
CA SER A 33 22.95 7.81 -11.31
C SER A 33 22.00 8.88 -10.76
N HIS A 34 20.88 8.46 -10.14
CA HIS A 34 19.81 9.38 -9.73
C HIS A 34 19.58 9.49 -8.22
N PHE A 35 20.08 8.55 -7.42
CA PHE A 35 19.84 8.49 -5.98
C PHE A 35 21.13 8.74 -5.20
N ARG A 36 21.02 9.45 -4.08
CA ARG A 36 22.16 9.69 -3.17
C ARG A 36 22.67 8.35 -2.62
N PRO A 37 24.00 8.09 -2.65
CA PRO A 37 24.56 6.80 -2.28
C PRO A 37 24.58 6.64 -0.76
N VAL A 38 23.54 6.00 -0.23
CA VAL A 38 23.44 5.62 1.19
C VAL A 38 23.40 4.11 1.36
N LEU A 39 22.85 3.40 0.38
CA LEU A 39 22.66 1.96 0.39
C LEU A 39 23.75 1.24 -0.42
N THR A 40 24.21 0.11 0.11
CA THR A 40 25.11 -0.78 -0.63
C THR A 40 24.34 -1.55 -1.71
N THR A 41 25.06 -2.25 -2.58
CA THR A 41 24.41 -3.14 -3.56
C THR A 41 23.64 -4.26 -2.88
N ALA A 42 24.19 -4.83 -1.80
CA ALA A 42 23.52 -5.86 -1.02
C ALA A 42 22.22 -5.34 -0.41
N ASP A 43 22.22 -4.12 0.15
CA ASP A 43 21.01 -3.52 0.73
C ASP A 43 19.87 -3.34 -0.30
N LEU A 44 20.21 -3.19 -1.58
CA LEU A 44 19.26 -2.97 -2.67
C LEU A 44 18.73 -4.27 -3.29
N THR A 45 19.57 -5.32 -3.40
CA THR A 45 19.26 -6.51 -4.21
C THR A 45 19.01 -7.80 -3.43
N GLN A 46 19.35 -7.86 -2.14
CA GLN A 46 19.17 -9.09 -1.34
C GLN A 46 17.71 -9.44 -1.06
N ASP A 47 16.83 -8.45 -1.02
CA ASP A 47 15.42 -8.59 -0.66
C ASP A 47 14.59 -7.61 -1.50
N VAL A 48 13.34 -7.36 -1.09
CA VAL A 48 12.45 -6.40 -1.72
C VAL A 48 12.80 -4.96 -1.34
N SER A 49 12.75 -4.09 -2.33
CA SER A 49 12.78 -2.64 -2.16
C SER A 49 11.37 -2.07 -2.27
N VAL A 50 11.08 -1.01 -1.49
CA VAL A 50 9.83 -0.24 -1.62
C VAL A 50 10.16 1.09 -2.28
N LEU A 51 9.77 1.22 -3.53
CA LEU A 51 9.90 2.43 -4.32
C LEU A 51 8.74 3.37 -3.97
N ILE A 52 9.06 4.59 -3.56
CA ILE A 52 8.08 5.59 -3.13
C ILE A 52 8.31 6.86 -3.93
N GLU A 53 7.30 7.24 -4.71
CA GLU A 53 7.24 8.52 -5.40
C GLU A 53 6.34 9.48 -4.63
N VAL A 54 6.80 10.72 -4.51
CA VAL A 54 6.08 11.78 -3.81
C VAL A 54 6.01 13.02 -4.68
N LYS A 55 4.90 13.75 -4.59
CA LYS A 55 4.78 15.06 -5.21
C LYS A 55 5.38 16.13 -4.31
N VAL A 56 6.50 16.71 -4.76
CA VAL A 56 7.14 17.85 -4.08
C VAL A 56 6.57 19.15 -4.65
N THR A 57 5.83 19.89 -3.82
CA THR A 57 5.26 21.19 -4.21
C THR A 57 6.13 22.37 -3.81
N THR A 58 6.90 22.24 -2.72
CA THR A 58 7.87 23.25 -2.27
C THR A 58 9.10 22.56 -1.68
N HIS A 59 10.27 23.19 -1.81
CA HIS A 59 11.53 22.68 -1.30
C HIS A 59 11.52 22.44 0.23
N ASN A 60 10.77 23.24 0.97
CA ASN A 60 10.69 23.14 2.43
C ASN A 60 10.07 21.81 2.90
N LEU A 61 9.15 21.23 2.13
CA LEU A 61 8.50 19.96 2.50
C LEU A 61 9.45 18.76 2.35
N LEU A 62 10.37 18.83 1.37
CA LEU A 62 11.39 17.80 1.18
C LEU A 62 12.40 17.84 2.34
N GLU A 63 12.89 19.02 2.70
CA GLU A 63 13.82 19.18 3.84
C GLU A 63 13.18 18.73 5.17
N ASP A 64 11.91 19.08 5.41
CA ASP A 64 11.19 18.60 6.60
C ASP A 64 11.04 17.06 6.60
N ALA A 65 10.76 16.45 5.43
CA ALA A 65 10.71 15.01 5.31
C ALA A 65 12.05 14.34 5.64
N LEU A 66 13.15 14.87 5.09
CA LEU A 66 14.50 14.36 5.36
C LEU A 66 14.87 14.50 6.83
N SER A 67 14.55 15.64 7.45
CA SER A 67 14.73 15.87 8.89
C SER A 67 13.97 14.87 9.75
N ARG A 68 12.71 14.55 9.38
CA ARG A 68 11.90 13.53 10.07
C ARG A 68 12.46 12.13 9.92
N LEU A 69 12.95 11.77 8.74
CA LEU A 69 13.61 10.48 8.50
C LEU A 69 14.88 10.34 9.36
N ASP A 70 15.66 11.42 9.47
CA ASP A 70 16.85 11.45 10.33
C ASP A 70 16.50 11.33 11.82
N ALA A 71 15.52 12.11 12.30
CA ALA A 71 15.01 12.03 13.67
C ALA A 71 14.47 10.63 14.03
N ALA A 72 13.88 9.94 13.04
CA ALA A 72 13.41 8.57 13.17
C ALA A 72 14.51 7.50 13.03
N ARG A 73 15.75 7.90 12.72
CA ARG A 73 16.91 7.03 12.43
C ARG A 73 16.64 6.07 11.26
N LEU A 74 16.03 6.59 10.20
CA LEU A 74 15.68 5.85 8.98
C LEU A 74 16.56 6.24 7.78
N ASN A 75 17.43 7.25 7.94
CA ASN A 75 18.30 7.78 6.88
C ASN A 75 19.19 6.70 6.23
N SER A 76 19.70 5.73 7.00
CA SER A 76 20.53 4.64 6.50
C SER A 76 19.76 3.59 5.69
N ALA A 77 18.43 3.62 5.70
CA ALA A 77 17.56 2.67 5.01
C ALA A 77 16.83 3.28 3.80
N VAL A 78 17.08 4.57 3.50
CA VAL A 78 16.35 5.30 2.46
C VAL A 78 17.35 5.99 1.53
N ALA A 79 17.32 5.62 0.25
CA ALA A 79 17.97 6.37 -0.81
C ALA A 79 16.99 7.39 -1.40
N VAL A 80 17.45 8.61 -1.67
CA VAL A 80 16.62 9.72 -2.17
C VAL A 80 17.16 10.20 -3.50
N GLY A 81 16.28 10.34 -4.49
CA GLY A 81 16.60 10.86 -5.81
C GLY A 81 15.56 11.88 -6.26
N GLU A 82 15.97 12.85 -7.08
CA GLU A 82 15.10 13.86 -7.68
C GLU A 82 14.63 13.40 -9.06
N VAL A 83 13.91 12.28 -9.08
CA VAL A 83 13.50 11.58 -10.30
C VAL A 83 12.17 10.87 -10.07
N GLY A 84 11.37 10.71 -11.13
CA GLY A 84 10.16 9.87 -11.09
C GLY A 84 10.50 8.38 -11.14
N LEU A 85 9.51 7.51 -10.91
CA LEU A 85 9.70 6.06 -11.04
C LEU A 85 9.70 5.56 -12.49
N ASP A 86 9.35 6.43 -13.43
CA ASP A 86 9.37 6.17 -14.87
C ASP A 86 10.77 5.87 -15.41
N VAL A 87 11.83 6.28 -14.71
CA VAL A 87 13.22 5.89 -15.07
C VAL A 87 13.49 4.40 -14.98
N PHE A 88 12.69 3.67 -14.22
CA PHE A 88 12.75 2.21 -14.22
C PHE A 88 11.93 1.61 -15.36
N ALA A 89 11.00 2.33 -15.98
CA ALA A 89 10.14 1.84 -17.05
C ALA A 89 10.87 1.84 -18.42
N SER A 90 11.87 0.99 -18.58
CA SER A 90 12.60 0.83 -19.84
C SER A 90 11.89 -0.16 -20.79
N GLY A 91 10.77 0.23 -21.42
CA GLY A 91 10.13 -0.54 -22.50
C GLY A 91 8.66 -0.19 -22.79
N PRO A 92 8.12 -0.53 -23.99
CA PRO A 92 6.71 -0.35 -24.30
C PRO A 92 5.87 -1.37 -23.50
N GLY A 93 5.25 -0.93 -22.38
CA GLY A 93 4.49 -1.81 -21.50
C GLY A 93 4.36 -1.37 -20.02
N GLY A 94 5.01 -0.27 -19.61
CA GLY A 94 4.60 0.51 -18.43
C GLY A 94 4.94 -0.02 -17.03
N SER A 95 5.32 -1.29 -16.84
CA SER A 95 5.91 -1.75 -15.57
C SER A 95 7.13 -2.65 -15.81
N SER A 96 8.27 -2.28 -15.22
CA SER A 96 9.56 -2.98 -15.40
C SER A 96 9.86 -4.01 -14.32
N PHE A 97 8.95 -4.20 -13.35
CA PHE A 97 9.16 -5.11 -12.23
C PHE A 97 8.10 -6.19 -12.22
N PRO A 98 8.49 -7.48 -12.12
CA PRO A 98 7.52 -8.54 -11.83
C PRO A 98 6.87 -8.30 -10.47
N THR A 99 5.67 -8.86 -10.28
CA THR A 99 5.01 -8.80 -8.98
C THR A 99 5.84 -9.52 -7.92
N THR A 100 5.88 -8.94 -6.72
CA THR A 100 6.47 -9.54 -5.51
C THR A 100 5.47 -10.40 -4.74
N ALA A 101 4.19 -10.38 -5.15
CA ALA A 101 3.14 -11.18 -4.52
C ALA A 101 3.42 -12.68 -4.69
N VAL A 102 3.23 -13.42 -3.61
CA VAL A 102 3.55 -14.85 -3.48
C VAL A 102 2.32 -15.72 -3.76
N PHE A 103 1.12 -15.20 -3.53
CA PHE A 103 -0.15 -15.92 -3.75
C PHE A 103 -0.29 -17.21 -2.94
N ASP A 104 0.28 -17.23 -1.73
CA ASP A 104 0.23 -18.35 -0.81
C ASP A 104 -0.05 -17.89 0.61
N ASN A 105 -1.05 -18.52 1.23
CA ASN A 105 -1.55 -18.21 2.57
C ASN A 105 -1.57 -16.70 2.83
N CYS A 106 -2.32 -16.01 1.96
CA CYS A 106 -2.37 -14.56 1.88
C CYS A 106 -3.80 -14.02 2.00
N SER A 107 -3.91 -12.74 2.34
CA SER A 107 -5.13 -11.94 2.29
C SER A 107 -4.82 -10.66 1.53
N LEU A 108 -5.76 -10.24 0.68
CA LEU A 108 -5.68 -8.93 0.07
C LEU A 108 -6.15 -7.87 1.07
N CYS A 109 -5.40 -6.78 1.18
CA CYS A 109 -5.83 -5.55 1.83
C CYS A 109 -5.85 -4.40 0.83
N LEU A 110 -6.99 -3.73 0.69
CA LEU A 110 -7.08 -2.46 -0.05
C LEU A 110 -7.22 -1.32 0.95
N ILE A 111 -6.17 -0.51 1.09
CA ILE A 111 -6.21 0.76 1.81
C ILE A 111 -6.97 1.76 0.93
N ARG A 112 -8.11 2.23 1.44
CA ARG A 112 -9.07 3.01 0.65
C ARG A 112 -8.57 4.43 0.36
N PRO A 113 -9.07 5.08 -0.70
CA PRO A 113 -8.53 6.36 -1.19
C PRO A 113 -8.49 7.52 -0.18
N ARG A 114 -9.37 7.47 0.83
CA ARG A 114 -9.38 8.49 1.88
C ARG A 114 -8.13 8.45 2.76
N ILE A 115 -7.61 7.26 3.07
CA ILE A 115 -6.45 7.10 3.94
C ILE A 115 -5.20 7.69 3.30
N ILE A 116 -5.05 7.51 1.98
CA ILE A 116 -3.98 8.13 1.20
C ILE A 116 -4.11 9.66 1.22
N ARG A 117 -5.30 10.19 0.98
CA ARG A 117 -5.54 11.64 0.98
C ARG A 117 -5.31 12.30 2.35
N GLU A 118 -5.60 11.57 3.43
CA GLU A 118 -5.43 12.06 4.80
C GLU A 118 -3.99 11.87 5.33
N GLY A 119 -3.08 11.27 4.54
CA GLY A 119 -1.70 11.05 4.98
C GLY A 119 -1.60 10.07 6.16
N ARG A 120 -2.37 8.97 6.11
CA ARG A 120 -2.45 7.97 7.19
C ARG A 120 -2.02 6.56 6.74
N VAL A 121 -1.40 6.43 5.57
CA VAL A 121 -0.95 5.13 5.05
C VAL A 121 0.14 4.56 5.94
N GLY A 122 1.11 5.36 6.33
CA GLY A 122 2.24 4.92 7.15
C GLY A 122 1.80 4.35 8.49
N ASP A 123 0.91 5.05 9.19
CA ASP A 123 0.38 4.63 10.50
C ASP A 123 -0.43 3.32 10.41
N LEU A 124 -1.19 3.17 9.32
CA LEU A 124 -2.00 1.98 9.08
C LEU A 124 -1.10 0.78 8.75
N LEU A 125 -0.12 0.97 7.88
CA LEU A 125 0.84 -0.06 7.51
C LEU A 125 1.71 -0.47 8.70
N ASP A 126 2.13 0.48 9.53
CA ASP A 126 2.86 0.21 10.77
C ASP A 126 2.00 -0.62 11.74
N ALA A 127 0.70 -0.34 11.84
CA ALA A 127 -0.21 -1.15 12.64
C ALA A 127 -0.38 -2.59 12.12
N ILE A 128 -0.35 -2.80 10.80
CA ILE A 128 -0.37 -4.14 10.19
C ILE A 128 0.92 -4.90 10.52
N LEU A 129 2.07 -4.28 10.31
CA LEU A 129 3.38 -4.90 10.58
C LEU A 129 3.57 -5.17 12.08
N ALA A 130 3.17 -4.24 12.95
CA ALA A 130 3.25 -4.40 14.41
C ALA A 130 2.34 -5.52 14.95
N ALA A 131 1.29 -5.90 14.21
CA ALA A 131 0.45 -7.04 14.54
C ALA A 131 1.05 -8.40 14.12
N GLY A 132 2.28 -8.39 13.57
CA GLY A 132 3.04 -9.59 13.21
C GLY A 132 2.68 -10.17 11.84
N PHE A 133 2.11 -9.36 10.95
CA PHE A 133 1.87 -9.74 9.56
C PHE A 133 3.06 -9.39 8.68
N GLU A 134 3.30 -10.22 7.67
CA GLU A 134 4.20 -9.93 6.57
C GLU A 134 3.43 -9.20 5.46
N VAL A 135 4.09 -8.28 4.76
CA VAL A 135 3.59 -7.69 3.52
C VAL A 135 4.53 -8.10 2.41
N SER A 136 4.06 -8.99 1.53
CA SER A 136 4.84 -9.56 0.41
C SER A 136 4.72 -8.75 -0.87
N ALA A 137 3.68 -7.93 -1.01
CA ALA A 137 3.53 -7.01 -2.14
C ALA A 137 2.77 -5.76 -1.73
N ILE A 138 3.12 -4.65 -2.38
CA ILE A 138 2.39 -3.37 -2.25
C ILE A 138 2.41 -2.66 -3.60
N LYS A 139 1.26 -2.15 -4.04
CA LYS A 139 1.18 -1.27 -5.21
C LYS A 139 0.07 -0.25 -5.14
N THR A 140 0.33 0.97 -5.62
CA THR A 140 -0.71 1.96 -5.88
C THR A 140 -1.58 1.49 -7.05
N LEU A 141 -2.89 1.62 -6.90
CA LEU A 141 -3.88 1.19 -7.88
C LEU A 141 -4.85 2.31 -8.25
N HIS A 142 -5.10 2.44 -9.54
CA HIS A 142 -6.17 3.26 -10.11
C HIS A 142 -7.21 2.33 -10.72
N LEU A 143 -8.18 1.89 -9.93
CA LEU A 143 -9.22 0.99 -10.41
C LEU A 143 -10.23 1.77 -11.26
N ARG A 144 -10.56 1.24 -12.45
CA ARG A 144 -11.72 1.75 -13.21
C ARG A 144 -13.01 1.24 -12.57
N LEU A 145 -14.13 1.84 -12.96
CA LEU A 145 -15.45 1.40 -12.48
C LEU A 145 -15.71 -0.08 -12.80
N ASP A 146 -15.35 -0.53 -14.00
CA ASP A 146 -15.54 -1.92 -14.43
C ASP A 146 -14.67 -2.89 -13.63
N ASP A 147 -13.39 -2.52 -13.39
CA ASP A 147 -12.47 -3.32 -12.56
C ASP A 147 -12.99 -3.42 -11.11
N CYS A 148 -13.56 -2.33 -10.58
CA CYS A 148 -14.19 -2.32 -9.26
C CYS A 148 -15.46 -3.19 -9.22
N ASP A 149 -16.34 -3.11 -10.22
CA ASP A 149 -17.55 -3.93 -10.25
C ASP A 149 -17.22 -5.42 -10.40
N GLU A 150 -16.19 -5.76 -11.17
CA GLU A 150 -15.70 -7.13 -11.27
C GLU A 150 -15.13 -7.62 -9.95
N PHE A 151 -14.22 -6.86 -9.33
CA PHE A 151 -13.60 -7.23 -8.06
C PHE A 151 -14.63 -7.38 -6.94
N PHE A 152 -15.56 -6.43 -6.78
CA PHE A 152 -16.54 -6.47 -5.71
C PHE A 152 -17.76 -7.37 -6.02
N ARG A 153 -17.85 -7.99 -7.19
CA ARG A 153 -19.07 -8.69 -7.67
C ARG A 153 -19.67 -9.66 -6.66
N VAL A 154 -18.84 -10.38 -5.91
CA VAL A 154 -19.28 -11.34 -4.88
C VAL A 154 -20.08 -10.68 -3.74
N TYR A 155 -19.89 -9.38 -3.52
CA TYR A 155 -20.61 -8.59 -2.52
C TYR A 155 -21.90 -7.95 -3.05
N LYS A 156 -22.25 -8.19 -4.32
CA LYS A 156 -23.49 -7.66 -4.93
C LYS A 156 -24.71 -8.27 -4.25
N GLY A 157 -25.56 -7.41 -3.70
CA GLY A 157 -26.71 -7.82 -2.89
C GLY A 157 -26.40 -8.05 -1.41
N ILE A 158 -25.12 -8.12 -1.02
CA ILE A 158 -24.67 -8.15 0.38
C ILE A 158 -24.46 -6.72 0.89
N TYR A 159 -23.70 -5.92 0.13
CA TYR A 159 -23.47 -4.51 0.47
C TYR A 159 -24.70 -3.67 0.14
N ARG A 160 -25.30 -3.06 1.17
CA ARG A 160 -26.43 -2.12 0.99
C ARG A 160 -26.06 -0.93 0.10
N GLN A 161 -24.79 -0.53 0.11
CA GLN A 161 -24.24 0.61 -0.62
C GLN A 161 -23.27 0.17 -1.73
N TYR A 162 -23.58 -0.94 -2.40
CA TYR A 162 -22.69 -1.57 -3.38
C TYR A 162 -22.22 -0.59 -4.48
N GLN A 163 -23.16 0.18 -5.04
CA GLN A 163 -22.85 1.14 -6.12
C GLN A 163 -22.00 2.32 -5.62
N GLU A 164 -22.22 2.76 -4.39
CA GLU A 164 -21.41 3.80 -3.75
C GLU A 164 -20.00 3.30 -3.44
N VAL A 165 -19.84 2.04 -3.03
CA VAL A 165 -18.53 1.43 -2.78
C VAL A 165 -17.71 1.39 -4.07
N ILE A 166 -18.30 0.94 -5.19
CA ILE A 166 -17.63 0.91 -6.50
C ILE A 166 -17.20 2.32 -6.92
N LYS A 167 -18.12 3.28 -6.89
CA LYS A 167 -17.82 4.67 -7.25
C LYS A 167 -16.75 5.27 -6.37
N TYR A 168 -16.77 4.96 -5.07
CA TYR A 168 -15.76 5.44 -4.14
C TYR A 168 -14.38 4.85 -4.43
N MET A 169 -14.28 3.54 -4.63
CA MET A 169 -13.00 2.88 -4.91
C MET A 169 -12.40 3.33 -6.25
N ALA A 170 -13.22 3.62 -7.25
CA ALA A 170 -12.78 4.15 -8.53
C ALA A 170 -12.51 5.68 -8.54
N SER A 171 -12.85 6.40 -7.47
CA SER A 171 -12.78 7.88 -7.48
C SER A 171 -11.37 8.46 -7.38
N SER A 172 -10.41 7.68 -6.89
CA SER A 172 -9.09 8.14 -6.48
C SER A 172 -8.21 6.91 -6.23
N PRO A 173 -6.87 7.04 -6.20
CA PRO A 173 -6.00 5.89 -6.02
C PRO A 173 -6.27 5.18 -4.70
N CYS A 174 -6.11 3.86 -4.69
CA CYS A 174 -6.03 3.05 -3.48
C CYS A 174 -4.66 2.35 -3.42
N LEU A 175 -4.33 1.76 -2.29
CA LEU A 175 -3.07 1.04 -2.11
C LEU A 175 -3.39 -0.40 -1.77
N ALA A 176 -2.97 -1.32 -2.62
CA ALA A 176 -3.12 -2.75 -2.39
C ALA A 176 -1.92 -3.30 -1.66
N LEU A 177 -2.18 -4.23 -0.74
CA LEU A 177 -1.19 -5.04 -0.04
C LEU A 177 -1.57 -6.51 -0.20
N GLU A 178 -0.59 -7.37 -0.49
CA GLU A 178 -0.71 -8.79 -0.16
C GLU A 178 -0.16 -8.98 1.25
N VAL A 179 -1.02 -9.41 2.17
CA VAL A 179 -0.70 -9.64 3.58
C VAL A 179 -0.58 -11.14 3.81
N ARG A 180 0.46 -11.58 4.53
CA ARG A 180 0.77 -13.00 4.77
C ARG A 180 0.98 -13.30 6.24
N GLY A 181 0.78 -14.56 6.60
CA GLY A 181 0.98 -15.10 7.95
C GLY A 181 0.15 -16.37 8.18
N GLU A 182 0.38 -17.09 9.27
CA GLU A 182 -0.47 -18.24 9.64
C GLU A 182 -1.93 -17.79 9.85
N GLN A 183 -2.90 -18.54 9.30
CA GLN A 183 -4.34 -18.23 9.40
C GLN A 183 -4.65 -16.76 9.02
N VAL A 184 -3.99 -16.25 7.99
CA VAL A 184 -3.93 -14.81 7.72
C VAL A 184 -5.31 -14.19 7.52
N VAL A 185 -6.23 -14.83 6.78
CA VAL A 185 -7.53 -14.23 6.48
C VAL A 185 -8.33 -14.00 7.76
N GLU A 186 -8.41 -15.00 8.65
CA GLU A 186 -9.12 -14.87 9.92
C GLU A 186 -8.47 -13.81 10.82
N ARG A 187 -7.17 -13.93 11.08
CA ARG A 187 -6.44 -13.00 11.96
C ARG A 187 -6.43 -11.58 11.42
N PHE A 188 -6.33 -11.41 10.10
CA PHE A 188 -6.32 -10.08 9.49
C PHE A 188 -7.70 -9.44 9.54
N ARG A 189 -8.79 -10.21 9.38
CA ARG A 189 -10.16 -9.72 9.62
C ARG A 189 -10.37 -9.29 11.06
N GLU A 190 -9.81 -10.00 12.03
CA GLU A 190 -9.84 -9.59 13.43
C GLU A 190 -9.11 -8.25 13.65
N LEU A 191 -7.92 -8.09 13.05
CA LEU A 191 -7.18 -6.83 13.07
C LEU A 191 -7.96 -5.68 12.41
N CYS A 192 -8.61 -5.93 11.27
CA CYS A 192 -9.47 -4.94 10.63
C CYS A 192 -10.68 -4.58 11.50
N GLY A 193 -11.29 -5.58 12.15
CA GLY A 193 -12.49 -5.45 12.96
C GLY A 193 -13.78 -5.36 12.13
N PRO A 194 -14.93 -5.15 12.80
CA PRO A 194 -16.25 -5.11 12.17
C PRO A 194 -16.33 -4.14 10.97
N HIS A 195 -17.10 -4.52 9.94
CA HIS A 195 -17.27 -3.71 8.73
C HIS A 195 -17.89 -2.33 9.01
N ASP A 196 -18.84 -2.27 9.94
CA ASP A 196 -19.42 -1.04 10.44
C ASP A 196 -18.47 -0.39 11.45
N VAL A 197 -18.09 0.87 11.19
CA VAL A 197 -17.09 1.60 11.98
C VAL A 197 -17.57 1.88 13.39
N GLU A 198 -18.86 2.17 13.60
CA GLU A 198 -19.38 2.45 14.95
C GLU A 198 -19.41 1.16 15.79
N VAL A 199 -19.78 0.03 15.16
CA VAL A 199 -19.66 -1.28 15.80
C VAL A 199 -18.20 -1.61 16.11
N ALA A 200 -17.27 -1.32 15.19
CA ALA A 200 -15.85 -1.54 15.40
C ALA A 200 -15.31 -0.73 16.58
N LYS A 201 -15.65 0.56 16.69
CA LYS A 201 -15.25 1.42 17.81
C LYS A 201 -15.70 0.88 19.17
N VAL A 202 -16.90 0.29 19.23
CA VAL A 202 -17.45 -0.26 20.47
C VAL A 202 -16.83 -1.61 20.82
N LEU A 203 -16.79 -2.55 19.86
CA LEU A 203 -16.40 -3.94 20.15
C LEU A 203 -14.89 -4.17 20.08
N ARG A 204 -14.19 -3.45 19.20
CA ARG A 204 -12.77 -3.63 18.89
C ARG A 204 -12.09 -2.27 18.66
N PRO A 205 -11.98 -1.40 19.69
CA PRO A 205 -11.51 -0.01 19.53
C PRO A 205 -10.10 0.13 18.94
N ASN A 206 -9.27 -0.91 19.07
CA ASN A 206 -7.91 -0.94 18.51
C ASN A 206 -7.85 -1.47 17.06
N SER A 207 -8.97 -1.89 16.47
CA SER A 207 -9.01 -2.40 15.11
C SER A 207 -8.72 -1.29 14.08
N LEU A 208 -8.29 -1.67 12.87
CA LEU A 208 -7.99 -0.69 11.83
C LEU A 208 -9.23 0.13 11.46
N ARG A 209 -10.40 -0.50 11.31
CA ARG A 209 -11.65 0.20 10.99
C ARG A 209 -12.10 1.14 12.11
N ALA A 210 -11.86 0.78 13.38
CA ALA A 210 -12.16 1.65 14.51
C ALA A 210 -11.25 2.89 14.56
N ARG A 211 -9.94 2.69 14.35
CA ARG A 211 -8.90 3.74 14.45
C ARG A 211 -8.88 4.70 13.27
N PHE A 212 -9.14 4.20 12.05
CA PHE A 212 -8.96 4.95 10.80
C PHE A 212 -10.28 5.18 10.03
N GLY A 213 -11.32 4.40 10.33
CA GLY A 213 -12.62 4.52 9.67
C GLY A 213 -13.43 5.73 10.15
N LYS A 214 -14.30 6.25 9.27
CA LYS A 214 -15.25 7.33 9.60
C LYS A 214 -16.70 6.87 9.62
N ASN A 215 -17.08 6.00 8.71
CA ASN A 215 -18.39 5.35 8.63
C ASN A 215 -18.28 4.10 7.74
N THR A 216 -19.39 3.40 7.50
CA THR A 216 -19.45 2.15 6.73
C THR A 216 -18.84 2.28 5.32
N LEU A 217 -19.13 3.36 4.59
CA LEU A 217 -18.56 3.60 3.25
C LEU A 217 -17.07 3.97 3.32
N PHE A 218 -16.69 4.79 4.31
CA PHE A 218 -15.32 5.27 4.54
C PHE A 218 -14.63 4.52 5.68
N ASN A 219 -14.65 3.19 5.62
CA ASN A 219 -14.17 2.31 6.69
C ASN A 219 -12.67 1.98 6.64
N ALA A 220 -11.86 2.84 6.01
CA ALA A 220 -10.41 2.73 5.89
C ALA A 220 -9.86 1.59 5.02
N VAL A 221 -10.30 0.34 5.22
CA VAL A 221 -9.74 -0.84 4.54
C VAL A 221 -10.82 -1.81 4.07
N HIS A 222 -10.61 -2.38 2.89
CA HIS A 222 -11.18 -3.68 2.52
C HIS A 222 -10.14 -4.78 2.81
N CYS A 223 -10.62 -5.95 3.22
CA CYS A 223 -9.83 -7.15 3.48
C CYS A 223 -10.62 -8.36 2.99
N THR A 224 -9.92 -9.41 2.54
CA THR A 224 -10.53 -10.70 2.18
C THR A 224 -11.42 -11.22 3.30
N ASP A 225 -12.60 -11.75 2.95
CA ASP A 225 -13.57 -12.26 3.92
C ASP A 225 -13.49 -13.79 4.14
N CYS A 226 -13.08 -14.55 3.12
CA CYS A 226 -13.03 -16.03 3.15
C CYS A 226 -11.61 -16.55 2.81
N PRO A 227 -11.12 -17.61 3.48
CA PRO A 227 -9.80 -18.19 3.20
C PRO A 227 -9.57 -18.57 1.73
N GLU A 228 -10.62 -19.07 1.06
CA GLU A 228 -10.57 -19.50 -0.34
C GLU A 228 -10.37 -18.33 -1.32
N ASP A 229 -10.74 -17.12 -0.90
CA ASP A 229 -10.70 -15.92 -1.74
C ASP A 229 -9.37 -15.17 -1.65
N GLY A 230 -8.55 -15.42 -0.62
CA GLY A 230 -7.33 -14.62 -0.36
C GLY A 230 -6.34 -14.63 -1.52
N VAL A 231 -6.11 -15.82 -2.08
CA VAL A 231 -5.27 -16.02 -3.27
C VAL A 231 -5.94 -15.43 -4.51
N LEU A 232 -7.25 -15.65 -4.70
CA LEU A 232 -7.99 -15.19 -5.88
C LEU A 232 -8.01 -13.66 -5.97
N GLU A 233 -8.32 -12.99 -4.86
CA GLU A 233 -8.33 -11.53 -4.75
C GLU A 233 -6.93 -10.96 -4.97
N SER A 234 -5.91 -11.57 -4.37
CA SER A 234 -4.51 -11.12 -4.55
C SER A 234 -4.04 -11.32 -6.00
N GLN A 235 -4.35 -12.44 -6.64
CA GLN A 235 -4.03 -12.70 -8.04
C GLN A 235 -4.76 -11.73 -8.98
N PHE A 236 -6.04 -11.48 -8.74
CA PHE A 236 -6.80 -10.50 -9.52
C PHE A 236 -6.09 -9.14 -9.49
N ILE A 237 -5.70 -8.69 -8.31
CA ILE A 237 -5.04 -7.40 -8.13
C ILE A 237 -3.63 -7.38 -8.70
N PHE A 238 -2.76 -8.31 -8.31
CA PHE A 238 -1.33 -8.24 -8.58
C PHE A 238 -0.87 -8.92 -9.88
N SER A 239 -1.71 -9.76 -10.49
CA SER A 239 -1.38 -10.47 -11.74
C SER A 239 -2.34 -10.16 -12.89
N THR A 240 -3.65 -10.11 -12.65
CA THR A 240 -4.64 -10.00 -13.74
C THR A 240 -4.88 -8.56 -14.16
N LEU A 241 -4.98 -7.63 -13.21
CA LEU A 241 -5.14 -6.22 -13.52
C LEU A 241 -3.90 -5.67 -14.22
N THR A 242 -4.05 -5.41 -15.51
CA THR A 242 -3.12 -4.58 -16.29
C THR A 242 -3.27 -3.13 -15.83
N THR A 243 -2.31 -2.65 -15.05
CA THR A 243 -2.18 -1.25 -14.64
C THR A 243 -1.44 -0.43 -15.68
#